data_AF-A0A964LTN5-F1
#
_entry.id   AF-A0A964LTN5-F1
#
_cell.length_a   1.000
_cell.length_b   1.000
_cell.length_c   1.000
_cell.angle_alpha   90.00
_cell.angle_beta   90.00
_cell.angle_gamma   90.00
#
_symmetry.space_group_name_H-M   'P 1'
#
loop_
_entity.id
_entity.type
_entity.pdbx_description
1 polymer ?
#
loop_
_entity_poly.entity_id
_entity_poly.type
_entity_poly.pdbx_seq_one_letter_code
_entity_poly.pdbx_strand_id
1 'polypeptide(L)' 'MSNEEIALYNASAELDQQVYCRREVRAGTHIKRRYCETLKEMENAIITSFGKLNTVNGGTSFIFTTD' A
#
# COMPACT_ATOMS: atom_id res chain seq x y z
N MET A 1 2.92 16.90 -4.59
CA MET A 1 2.37 17.74 -3.51
C MET A 1 3.38 17.87 -2.39
N SER A 2 3.55 19.09 -1.87
CA SER A 2 4.26 19.38 -0.63
C SER A 2 3.47 18.88 0.58
N ASN A 3 4.08 18.92 1.77
CA ASN A 3 3.36 18.58 2.99
C ASN A 3 2.31 19.64 3.35
N GLU A 4 2.58 20.92 3.05
CA GLU A 4 1.60 21.99 3.31
C GLU A 4 0.37 21.86 2.41
N GLU A 5 0.59 21.54 1.13
CA GLU A 5 -0.51 21.33 0.18
C GLU A 5 -1.44 20.18 0.63
N ILE A 6 -0.88 19.12 1.20
CA ILE A 6 -1.67 17.99 1.72
C ILE A 6 -2.44 18.38 2.98
N ALA A 7 -1.80 19.11 3.89
CA ALA A 7 -2.46 19.57 5.12
C ALA A 7 -3.64 20.49 4.80
N LEU A 8 -3.47 21.41 3.84
CA LEU A 8 -4.53 22.29 3.36
C LEU A 8 -5.67 21.51 2.70
N TYR A 9 -5.34 20.54 1.84
CA TYR A 9 -6.34 19.69 1.19
C TYR A 9 -7.14 18.87 2.21
N ASN A 10 -6.46 18.18 3.13
CA ASN A 10 -7.09 17.32 4.13
C ASN A 10 -7.96 18.09 5.14
N ALA A 11 -7.71 19.39 5.34
CA ALA A 11 -8.52 20.23 6.22
C ALA A 11 -9.95 20.42 5.71
N SER A 12 -10.16 20.37 4.39
CA SER A 12 -11.48 20.50 3.75
C SER A 12 -12.01 19.20 3.15
N ALA A 13 -11.15 18.20 2.95
CA ALA A 13 -11.54 16.94 2.34
C ALA A 13 -12.34 16.06 3.31
N GLU A 14 -13.29 15.30 2.76
CA GLU A 14 -13.96 14.21 3.48
C GLU A 14 -12.95 13.14 3.88
N LEU A 15 -13.23 12.41 4.98
CA LEU A 15 -12.30 11.45 5.58
C LEU A 15 -11.77 10.43 4.57
N ASP A 16 -12.62 9.86 3.73
CA ASP A 16 -12.23 8.84 2.74
C ASP A 16 -11.32 9.39 1.61
N GLN A 17 -11.40 10.70 1.36
CA GLN A 17 -10.61 11.39 0.34
C GLN A 17 -9.31 11.98 0.88
N GLN A 18 -9.10 12.00 2.20
CA GLN A 18 -7.86 12.52 2.77
C GLN A 18 -6.64 11.75 2.25
N VAL A 19 -5.61 12.50 1.84
CA VAL A 19 -4.37 11.98 1.26
C VAL A 19 -3.30 11.85 2.34
N TYR A 20 -2.65 10.69 2.40
CA TYR A 20 -1.54 10.43 3.30
C TYR A 20 -0.32 10.00 2.50
N CYS A 21 0.85 10.48 2.91
CA CYS A 21 2.11 10.13 2.26
C CYS A 21 3.07 9.46 3.23
N ARG A 22 3.67 8.34 2.79
CA ARG A 22 4.76 7.66 3.47
C ARG A 22 6.04 7.73 2.64
N ARG A 23 7.18 7.76 3.33
CA ARG A 23 8.49 7.61 2.68
C ARG A 23 8.95 6.19 2.85
N GLU A 24 9.31 5.57 1.74
CA GLU A 24 9.86 4.23 1.73
C GLU A 24 11.23 4.24 1.09
N VAL A 25 12.13 3.47 1.69
CA VAL A 25 13.41 3.12 1.08
C VAL A 25 13.24 1.69 0.61
N ARG A 26 13.24 1.47 -0.71
CA ARG A 26 13.06 0.12 -1.27
C ARG A 26 14.23 -0.75 -0.80
N ALA A 27 13.93 -1.85 -0.10
CA ALA A 27 14.93 -2.75 0.46
C ALA A 27 15.97 -3.17 -0.61
N GLY A 28 17.25 -3.08 -0.26
CA GLY A 28 18.36 -3.33 -1.19
C GLY A 28 18.71 -2.17 -2.13
N THR A 29 18.02 -1.03 -2.04
CA THR A 29 18.33 0.18 -2.80
C THR A 29 18.33 1.42 -1.90
N HIS A 30 19.17 2.42 -2.18
CA HIS A 30 19.14 3.71 -1.46
C HIS A 30 18.13 4.71 -2.06
N ILE A 31 17.23 4.24 -2.91
CA ILE A 31 16.26 5.08 -3.62
C ILE A 31 15.10 5.37 -2.67
N LYS A 32 15.04 6.62 -2.20
CA LYS A 32 13.90 7.13 -1.42
C LYS A 32 12.74 7.39 -2.37
N ARG A 33 11.61 6.71 -2.13
CA ARG A 33 10.35 6.99 -2.82
C ARG A 33 9.35 7.56 -1.83
N ARG A 34 8.59 8.55 -2.29
CA ARG A 34 7.44 9.08 -1.57
C ARG A 34 6.21 8.47 -2.21
N TYR A 35 5.44 7.71 -1.44
CA TYR A 35 4.18 7.14 -1.86
C TYR A 35 3.05 7.92 -1.18
N CYS A 36 2.05 8.30 -1.94
CA CYS A 36 0.92 9.10 -1.49
C CYS A 36 -0.37 8.48 -2.04
N GLU A 37 -1.37 8.31 -1.18
CA GLU A 37 -2.63 7.64 -1.49
C GLU A 37 -3.74 8.19 -0.57
N THR A 38 -4.99 8.05 -1.00
CA THR A 38 -6.17 8.39 -0.21
C THR A 38 -6.51 7.31 0.81
N LEU A 39 -7.28 7.63 1.86
CA LEU A 39 -7.76 6.62 2.83
C LEU A 39 -8.58 5.52 2.16
N LYS A 40 -9.42 5.87 1.19
CA LYS A 40 -10.17 4.90 0.40
C LYS A 40 -9.26 3.94 -0.39
N GLU A 41 -8.17 4.45 -0.97
CA GLU A 41 -7.19 3.63 -1.68
C GLU A 41 -6.43 2.71 -0.72
N MET A 42 -6.05 3.21 0.46
CA MET A 42 -5.43 2.39 1.51
C MET A 42 -6.35 1.25 1.97
N GLU A 43 -7.62 1.55 2.22
CA GLU A 43 -8.60 0.55 2.61
C GLU A 43 -8.77 -0.53 1.53
N ASN A 44 -8.92 -0.12 0.27
CA ASN A 44 -9.00 -1.03 -0.86
C ASN A 44 -7.72 -1.88 -1.03
N ALA A 45 -6.55 -1.29 -0.82
CA ALA A 45 -5.27 -1.98 -0.89
C ALA A 45 -5.13 -3.02 0.23
N ILE A 46 -5.59 -2.70 1.44
CA ILE A 46 -5.61 -3.63 2.57
C ILE A 46 -6.54 -4.81 2.26
N ILE A 47 -7.79 -4.55 1.85
CA ILE A 47 -8.76 -5.58 1.47
C ILE A 47 -8.20 -6.48 0.36
N THR A 48 -7.61 -5.88 -0.66
CA THR A 48 -7.00 -6.62 -1.78
C THR A 48 -5.79 -7.45 -1.33
N SER A 49 -4.97 -6.93 -0.42
CA SER A 49 -3.80 -7.63 0.13
C SER A 49 -4.23 -8.83 0.99
N PHE A 50 -5.28 -8.71 1.79
CA PHE A 50 -5.86 -9.86 2.51
C PHE A 50 -6.45 -10.90 1.55
N GLY A 51 -7.11 -10.48 0.48
CA GLY A 51 -7.56 -11.39 -0.58
C GLY A 51 -6.41 -12.15 -1.25
N LYS A 52 -5.27 -11.49 -1.48
CA LYS A 52 -4.04 -12.10 -2.01
C LYS A 52 -3.39 -13.07 -1.01
N LEU A 53 -3.35 -12.74 0.27
CA LEU A 53 -2.85 -13.65 1.31
C LEU A 53 -3.70 -14.94 1.40
N ASN A 54 -5.02 -14.83 1.31
CA ASN A 54 -5.89 -16.00 1.30
C ASN A 54 -5.74 -16.85 0.03
N THR A 55 -5.42 -16.26 -1.12
CA THR A 55 -5.19 -17.01 -2.37
C THR A 55 -3.82 -17.69 -2.41
N VAL A 56 -2.79 -17.10 -1.80
CA VAL A 56 -1.45 -17.72 -1.70
C VAL A 56 -1.46 -18.94 -0.77
N ASN A 57 -2.38 -19.01 0.19
CA ASN A 57 -2.52 -20.16 1.10
C ASN A 57 -3.45 -21.28 0.56
N GLY A 58 -4.13 -21.05 -0.56
CA GLY A 58 -5.16 -21.95 -1.11
C GLY A 58 -4.70 -22.89 -2.24
N GLY A 59 -3.40 -23.00 -2.51
CA GLY A 59 -2.95 -23.80 -3.66
C GLY A 59 -1.45 -23.87 -3.88
N THR A 60 -0.68 -24.36 -2.90
CA THR A 60 0.68 -24.85 -3.15
C THR A 60 0.81 -26.30 -2.67
N SER A 61 0.40 -27.25 -3.52
CA SER A 61 1.02 -28.58 -3.51
C SER A 61 2.46 -28.40 -3.97
N PHE A 62 3.40 -28.29 -3.02
CA PHE A 62 4.82 -28.47 -3.30
C PHE A 62 5.04 -29.94 -3.65
N ILE A 63 5.05 -30.27 -4.95
CA ILE A 63 5.62 -31.53 -5.44
C ILE A 63 7.14 -31.36 -5.35
N PHE A 64 7.75 -31.93 -4.32
CA PHE A 64 9.18 -32.22 -4.33
C PHE A 64 9.41 -33.35 -5.34
N THR A 65 9.95 -33.03 -6.52
CA THR A 65 10.61 -34.03 -7.36
C THR A 65 11.93 -34.40 -6.68
N THR A 66 11.99 -35.58 -6.06
CA THR A 66 13.24 -36.27 -5.75
C THR A 66 13.64 -37.10 -6.97
N ASP A 67 14.80 -36.77 -7.54
CA ASP A 67 15.59 -37.65 -8.40
C ASP A 67 15.97 -38.93 -7.62
#